data_AF-A0A7C4VRI9-F1
#
_entry.id   AF-A0A7C4VRI9-F1
#
_cell.length_a   1.000
_cell.length_b   1.000
_cell.length_c   1.000
_cell.angle_alpha   90.00
_cell.angle_beta   90.00
_cell.angle_gamma   90.00
#
_symmetry.space_group_name_H-M   'P 1'
#
loop_
_entity.id
_entity.type
_entity.pdbx_description
1 polymer ?
#
loop_
_entity_poly.entity_id
_entity_poly.type
_entity_poly.pdbx_seq_one_letter_code
_entity_poly.pdbx_strand_id
1 'polypeptide(L)'
;MSENVFWMDDSILDPFQVKKKKRIDSIKNMLAKLKEVELKAFIAKISVDCGINGATARAYLEDLETAGYIQIKNGIITWKETDLTSQNQNS
;
A
#
# COMPACT_ATOMS: atom_id res chain seq x y z
N MET A 1 -15.21 -12.96 -12.36
CA MET A 1 -13.97 -12.85 -13.15
C MET A 1 -12.84 -13.33 -12.25
N SER A 2 -12.06 -14.32 -12.67
CA SER A 2 -10.96 -14.85 -11.88
C SER A 2 -9.86 -13.80 -11.76
N GLU A 3 -9.61 -13.31 -10.54
CA GLU A 3 -8.41 -12.51 -10.28
C GLU A 3 -7.19 -13.40 -10.55
N ASN A 4 -6.38 -13.02 -11.53
CA ASN A 4 -5.07 -13.62 -11.71
C ASN A 4 -4.23 -13.20 -10.51
N VAL A 5 -4.13 -14.07 -9.52
CA VAL A 5 -3.28 -13.82 -8.35
C VAL A 5 -1.84 -14.08 -8.76
N PHE A 6 -1.10 -13.01 -9.02
CA PHE A 6 0.34 -13.07 -9.28
C PHE A 6 1.07 -13.23 -7.96
N TRP A 7 1.50 -14.46 -7.67
CA TRP A 7 2.41 -14.73 -6.55
C TRP A 7 3.85 -14.63 -7.04
N MET A 8 4.66 -13.83 -6.35
CA MET A 8 6.06 -13.60 -6.67
C MET A 8 6.90 -14.10 -5.49
N ASP A 9 7.84 -15.01 -5.75
CA ASP A 9 8.76 -15.52 -4.72
C ASP A 9 9.76 -14.42 -4.35
N ASP A 10 9.86 -14.09 -3.06
CA ASP A 10 10.77 -13.07 -2.56
C ASP A 10 12.25 -13.41 -2.82
N SER A 11 12.58 -14.69 -3.09
CA SER A 11 13.94 -15.13 -3.42
C SER A 11 14.48 -14.54 -4.72
N ILE A 12 13.60 -14.04 -5.61
CA ILE A 12 14.00 -13.44 -6.89
C ILE A 12 14.28 -11.95 -6.77
N LEU A 13 13.96 -11.34 -5.61
CA LEU A 13 14.10 -9.91 -5.40
C LEU A 13 15.52 -9.54 -4.99
N ASP A 14 16.04 -8.48 -5.60
CA ASP A 14 17.31 -7.90 -5.13
C ASP A 14 17.14 -7.21 -3.77
N PRO A 15 18.23 -6.97 -3.00
CA PRO A 15 18.13 -6.36 -1.68
C PRO A 15 17.43 -4.98 -1.64
N PHE A 16 17.49 -4.18 -2.70
CA PHE A 16 16.78 -2.91 -2.79
C PHE A 16 15.28 -3.13 -3.00
N GLN A 17 14.90 -4.10 -3.82
CA GLN A 17 13.50 -4.49 -4.02
C GLN A 17 12.88 -5.02 -2.73
N VAL A 18 13.58 -5.86 -1.97
CA VAL A 18 13.12 -6.34 -0.65
C VAL A 18 12.87 -5.16 0.30
N LYS A 19 13.78 -4.18 0.35
CA LYS A 19 13.59 -2.98 1.17
C LYS A 19 12.42 -2.12 0.69
N LYS A 20 12.22 -1.98 -0.64
CA LYS A 20 11.07 -1.26 -1.21
C LYS A 20 9.77 -1.94 -0.79
N LYS A 21 9.66 -3.26 -0.97
CA LYS A 21 8.50 -4.06 -0.59
C LYS A 21 8.14 -3.84 0.88
N LYS A 22 9.11 -3.99 1.80
CA LYS A 22 8.89 -3.78 3.25
C LYS A 22 8.38 -2.38 3.59
N ARG A 23 8.87 -1.33 2.90
CA ARG A 23 8.38 0.05 3.10
C ARG A 23 6.93 0.18 2.66
N ILE A 24 6.58 -0.34 1.48
CA ILE A 24 5.22 -0.31 0.95
C ILE A 24 4.27 -1.09 1.87
N ASP A 25 4.66 -2.28 2.33
CA ASP A 25 3.85 -3.08 3.26
C ASP A 25 3.60 -2.34 4.58
N SER A 26 4.61 -1.64 5.10
CA SER A 26 4.47 -0.83 6.31
C SER A 26 3.48 0.33 6.12
N ILE A 27 3.59 1.05 4.99
CA ILE A 27 2.66 2.13 4.62
C ILE A 27 1.24 1.59 4.46
N LYS A 28 1.08 0.47 3.75
CA LYS A 28 -0.20 -0.22 3.57
C LYS A 28 -0.84 -0.56 4.91
N ASN A 29 -0.08 -1.13 5.85
CA ASN A 29 -0.55 -1.46 7.19
C ASN A 29 -0.95 -0.22 8.01
N MET A 30 -0.26 0.91 7.84
CA MET A 30 -0.65 2.17 8.49
C MET A 30 -1.99 2.69 7.94
N LEU A 31 -2.14 2.71 6.62
CA LEU A 31 -3.37 3.17 5.96
C LEU A 31 -4.58 2.28 6.30
N ALA A 32 -4.37 0.96 6.36
CA ALA A 32 -5.42 0.02 6.76
C ALA A 32 -5.95 0.28 8.18
N LYS A 33 -5.09 0.76 9.10
CA LYS A 33 -5.48 1.12 10.47
C LYS A 33 -6.16 2.48 10.55
N LEU A 34 -5.66 3.46 9.80
CA LEU A 34 -6.19 4.82 9.81
C LEU A 34 -7.53 4.94 9.09
N LYS A 35 -7.78 4.08 8.08
CA LYS A 35 -8.95 4.05 7.19
C LYS A 35 -9.11 5.28 6.32
N GLU A 36 -8.91 6.48 6.85
CA GLU A 36 -8.94 7.74 6.12
C GLU A 36 -7.89 8.70 6.66
N VAL A 37 -7.15 9.38 5.79
CA VAL A 37 -6.13 10.36 6.19
C VAL A 37 -5.88 11.40 5.10
N GLU A 38 -5.54 12.62 5.50
CA GLU A 38 -5.16 13.68 4.55
C GLU A 38 -3.78 13.38 3.92
N LEU A 39 -3.69 13.52 2.60
CA LEU A 39 -2.56 13.12 1.78
C LEU A 39 -1.28 13.88 2.16
N LYS A 40 -1.34 15.20 2.31
CA LYS A 40 -0.15 16.01 2.61
C LYS A 40 0.37 15.73 4.02
N ALA A 41 -0.51 15.63 5.00
CA ALA A 41 -0.19 15.31 6.38
C ALA A 41 0.42 13.90 6.47
N PHE A 42 -0.13 12.93 5.75
CA PHE A 42 0.41 11.59 5.71
C PHE A 42 1.81 11.53 5.08
N ILE A 43 2.01 12.21 3.93
CA ILE A 43 3.33 12.30 3.29
C ILE A 43 4.35 13.00 4.20
N ALA A 44 3.96 14.10 4.85
CA ALA A 44 4.82 14.82 5.78
C ALA A 44 5.21 13.93 6.96
N LYS A 45 4.25 13.19 7.54
CA LYS A 45 4.49 12.25 8.63
C LYS A 45 5.45 11.13 8.23
N ILE A 46 5.25 10.51 7.07
CA ILE A 46 6.18 9.51 6.53
C ILE A 46 7.58 10.09 6.32
N SER A 47 7.66 11.33 5.84
CA SER A 47 8.95 11.97 5.59
C SER A 47 9.73 12.19 6.88
N VAL A 48 9.05 12.64 7.93
CA VAL A 48 9.65 12.90 9.25
C VAL A 48 9.96 11.60 9.98
N ASP A 49 8.98 10.71 10.11
CA ASP A 49 9.08 9.53 10.99
C ASP A 49 9.90 8.40 10.35
N CYS A 50 9.87 8.27 9.02
CA CYS A 50 10.49 7.16 8.29
C CYS A 50 11.67 7.59 7.42
N GLY A 51 11.97 8.89 7.31
CA GLY A 51 13.04 9.43 6.46
C GLY A 51 12.83 9.19 4.96
N ILE A 52 11.60 8.97 4.51
CA ILE A 52 11.27 8.73 3.10
C ILE A 52 10.96 10.06 2.42
N ASN A 53 11.67 10.41 1.36
CA ASN A 53 11.39 11.63 0.60
C ASN A 53 9.92 11.63 0.09
N GLY A 54 9.25 12.78 0.16
CA GLY A 54 7.87 12.95 -0.28
C GLY A 54 7.58 12.49 -1.71
N ALA A 55 8.51 12.63 -2.66
CA ALA A 55 8.36 12.10 -4.02
C ALA A 55 8.29 10.57 -4.04
N THR A 56 9.13 9.91 -3.24
CA THR A 56 9.12 8.45 -3.08
C THR A 56 7.85 7.97 -2.37
N ALA A 57 7.43 8.68 -1.32
CA ALA A 57 6.18 8.36 -0.62
C ALA A 57 4.97 8.48 -1.56
N ARG A 58 4.94 9.50 -2.42
CA ARG A 58 3.89 9.68 -3.41
C ARG A 58 3.85 8.56 -4.44
N ALA A 59 5.01 8.17 -4.99
CA ALA A 59 5.09 7.04 -5.91
C ALA A 59 4.56 5.74 -5.28
N TYR A 60 4.86 5.49 -4.00
CA TYR A 60 4.32 4.31 -3.30
C TYR A 60 2.80 4.37 -3.11
N LEU A 61 2.23 5.57 -2.90
CA LEU A 61 0.79 5.74 -2.80
C LEU A 61 0.09 5.54 -4.15
N GLU A 62 0.70 5.99 -5.25
CA GLU A 62 0.22 5.75 -6.62
C GLU A 62 0.27 4.25 -6.98
N ASP A 63 1.33 3.55 -6.59
CA ASP A 63 1.43 2.08 -6.71
C ASP A 63 0.27 1.38 -5.96
N LEU A 64 -0.02 1.83 -4.72
CA LEU A 64 -1.11 1.26 -3.89
C LEU A 64 -2.51 1.58 -4.41
N GLU A 65 -2.73 2.77 -4.96
CA GLU A 65 -4.00 3.16 -5.58
C GLU A 65 -4.25 2.36 -6.86
N THR A 66 -3.23 2.20 -7.70
CA THR A 66 -3.28 1.39 -8.93
C THR A 66 -3.58 -0.07 -8.62
N ALA A 67 -2.98 -0.60 -7.54
CA ALA A 67 -3.26 -1.95 -7.05
C ALA A 67 -4.61 -2.09 -6.34
N GLY A 68 -5.39 -1.01 -6.20
CA GLY A 68 -6.74 -1.03 -5.66
C GLY A 68 -6.85 -1.11 -4.13
N TYR A 69 -5.75 -0.93 -3.39
CA TYR A 69 -5.78 -0.94 -1.92
C TYR A 69 -6.35 0.33 -1.32
N ILE A 70 -6.19 1.46 -2.02
CA ILE A 70 -6.63 2.77 -1.57
C ILE A 70 -7.32 3.54 -2.69
N GLN A 71 -7.98 4.63 -2.33
CA GLN A 71 -8.44 5.69 -3.22
C GLN A 71 -7.82 7.01 -2.78
N ILE A 72 -7.35 7.83 -3.72
CA ILE A 72 -6.90 9.19 -3.45
C ILE A 72 -7.84 10.16 -4.16
N LYS A 73 -8.65 10.89 -3.39
CA LYS A 73 -9.61 11.86 -3.94
C LYS A 73 -9.64 13.13 -3.11
N ASN A 74 -9.58 14.28 -3.77
CA ASN A 74 -9.64 15.60 -3.12
C ASN A 74 -8.61 15.79 -1.99
N GLY A 75 -7.41 15.19 -2.14
CA GLY A 75 -6.36 15.26 -1.12
C GLY A 75 -6.58 14.34 0.09
N ILE A 76 -7.56 13.44 0.05
CA ILE A 76 -7.81 12.44 1.09
C ILE A 76 -7.44 11.06 0.54
N ILE A 77 -6.74 10.27 1.36
CA ILE A 77 -6.48 8.86 1.13
C ILE A 77 -7.53 8.07 1.90
N THR A 78 -8.29 7.23 1.21
CA THR A 78 -9.28 6.32 1.80
C THR A 78 -8.85 4.88 1.55
N TRP A 79 -8.78 4.08 2.61
CA TRP A 79 -8.54 2.64 2.53
C TRP A 79 -9.74 1.94 1.89
N LYS A 80 -9.48 1.12 0.87
CA LYS A 80 -10.50 0.23 0.31
C LYS A 80 -10.42 -1.09 1.07
N GLU A 81 -11.47 -1.44 1.79
CA GLU A 81 -11.58 -2.77 2.37
C GLU A 81 -11.55 -3.77 1.22
N THR A 82 -10.41 -4.48 1.11
CA THR A 82 -10.32 -5.60 0.20
C THR A 82 -11.09 -6.71 0.89
N ASP A 83 -12.33 -6.97 0.46
CA ASP A 83 -13.10 -8.15 0.87
C ASP A 83 -12.35 -9.41 0.42
N LEU A 84 -11.35 -9.83 1.19
CA LEU A 84 -10.67 -11.12 1.02
C LEU A 84 -11.44 -12.28 1.66
N THR A 85 -12.68 -12.06 2.10
CA THR A 85 -13.61 -13.12 2.53
C THR A 85 -14.43 -13.61 1.36
N SER A 86 -13.83 -14.44 0.49
CA SER A 86 -14.59 -15.26 -0.45
C SER A 86 -13.86 -16.52 -0.94
N GLN A 87 -12.92 -17.12 -0.19
CA GLN A 87 -12.49 -18.52 -0.45
C GLN A 87 -12.04 -19.22 0.83
N ASN A 88 -12.98 -19.51 1.73
CA ASN A 88 -12.81 -20.57 2.72
C ASN A 88 -14.16 -21.20 3.08
N GLN A 89 -14.90 -21.58 2.04
CA GLN A 89 -16.01 -22.53 2.12
C GLN A 89 -16.04 -23.31 0.82
N ASN A 90 -15.37 -24.47 0.79
CA ASN A 90 -15.96 -25.69 0.23
C ASN A 90 -14.99 -26.87 0.35
N SER A 91 -15.46 -27.85 1.13
CA SER A 91 -15.11 -29.29 1.16
C SER A 91 -13.95 -29.72 2.04
#